data_AF-A0A1D2RDC8-F1
#
_entry.id   AF-A0A1D2RDC8-F1
#
_cell.length_a   1.000
_cell.length_b   1.000
_cell.length_c   1.000
_cell.angle_alpha   90.00
_cell.angle_beta   90.00
_cell.angle_gamma   90.00
#
_symmetry.space_group_name_H-M   'P 1'
#
loop_
_entity.id
_entity.type
_entity.pdbx_description
1 polymer ?
#
loop_
_entity_poly.entity_id
_entity_poly.type
_entity_poly.pdbx_seq_one_letter_code
_entity_poly.pdbx_strand_id
1 'polypeptide(L)' 'MEKIPKRFWDDEEWVSTHGSELQKDYLNKWVAVVDKKVVASADDPGIAEKIARDKTGKKYILVEFMESGEALY' A
#
# COMPACT_ATOMS: atom_id res chain seq x y z
N MET A 1 23.11 -4.88 -6.44
CA MET A 1 21.78 -4.81 -5.80
C MET A 1 21.04 -3.61 -6.38
N GLU A 2 19.88 -3.81 -7.00
CA GLU A 2 19.06 -2.72 -7.52
C GLU A 2 18.49 -1.94 -6.33
N LYS A 3 18.69 -0.61 -6.32
CA LYS A 3 18.26 0.23 -5.20
C LYS A 3 16.75 0.47 -5.29
N ILE A 4 16.05 0.33 -4.17
CA ILE A 4 14.64 0.71 -4.06
C ILE A 4 14.53 2.22 -4.35
N PRO A 5 13.64 2.64 -5.26
CA PRO A 5 13.54 4.04 -5.67
C PRO A 5 13.00 4.92 -4.53
N LYS A 6 13.42 6.19 -4.47
CA LYS A 6 12.95 7.17 -3.47
C LYS A 6 11.43 7.21 -3.35
N ARG A 7 10.71 7.18 -4.48
CA ARG A 7 9.23 7.14 -4.53
C ARG A 7 8.63 6.11 -3.58
N PHE A 8 9.22 4.91 -3.48
CA PHE A 8 8.69 3.86 -2.61
C PHE A 8 8.70 4.30 -1.14
N TRP A 9 9.78 4.95 -0.71
CA TRP A 9 9.89 5.48 0.66
C TRP A 9 8.96 6.68 0.87
N ASP A 10 8.78 7.52 -0.15
CA ASP A 10 7.81 8.61 -0.11
C ASP A 10 6.35 8.09 -0.03
N ASP A 11 6.07 6.93 -0.63
CA ASP A 11 4.78 6.25 -0.53
C ASP A 11 4.57 5.65 0.88
N GLU A 12 5.63 5.10 1.49
CA GLU A 12 5.59 4.52 2.84
C GLU A 12 5.33 5.59 3.91
N GLU A 13 6.07 6.69 3.85
CA GLU A 13 5.85 7.86 4.71
C GLU A 13 4.42 8.40 4.57
N TRP A 14 3.88 8.42 3.34
CA TRP A 14 2.53 8.86 3.08
C TRP A 14 1.49 7.93 3.72
N VAL A 15 1.64 6.61 3.58
CA VAL A 15 0.75 5.62 4.21
C VAL A 15 0.81 5.74 5.74
N SER A 16 1.99 5.91 6.32
CA SER A 16 2.15 6.12 7.77
C SER A 16 1.39 7.35 8.26
N THR A 17 1.40 8.43 7.48
CA THR A 17 0.69 9.69 7.82
C THR A 17 -0.83 9.60 7.60
N HIS A 18 -1.29 8.79 6.65
CA HIS A 18 -2.71 8.68 6.26
C HIS A 18 -3.37 7.35 6.69
N GLY A 19 -2.66 6.53 7.47
CA GLY A 19 -3.09 5.18 7.81
C GLY A 19 -4.47 5.13 8.46
N SER A 20 -4.80 6.08 9.32
CA SER A 20 -6.13 6.14 9.97
C SER A 20 -7.27 6.43 9.00
N GLU A 21 -7.02 7.13 7.90
CA GLU A 21 -8.01 7.35 6.84
C GLU A 21 -8.12 6.11 5.96
N LEU A 22 -6.99 5.53 5.58
CA LEU A 22 -6.94 4.30 4.79
C LEU A 22 -7.61 3.12 5.50
N GLN A 23 -7.46 2.99 6.81
CA GLN A 23 -8.15 1.97 7.60
C GLN A 23 -9.67 2.07 7.54
N LYS A 24 -10.24 3.28 7.44
CA LYS A 24 -11.70 3.45 7.33
C LYS A 24 -12.24 2.92 6.00
N ASP A 25 -11.48 3.14 4.92
CA ASP A 25 -11.92 2.81 3.56
C ASP A 25 -11.51 1.39 3.13
N TYR A 26 -10.43 0.85 3.71
CA TYR A 26 -9.80 -0.39 3.29
C TYR A 26 -9.56 -1.39 4.43
N LEU A 27 -10.35 -1.32 5.51
CA LEU A 27 -10.24 -2.22 6.65
C LEU A 27 -10.10 -3.69 6.24
N ASN A 28 -9.11 -4.37 6.82
CA ASN A 28 -8.78 -5.78 6.58
C ASN A 28 -8.43 -6.11 5.11
N LYS A 29 -7.89 -5.14 4.36
CA LYS A 29 -7.42 -5.35 3.00
C LYS A 29 -5.96 -4.97 2.84
N TRP A 30 -5.32 -5.60 1.86
CA TRP A 30 -4.04 -5.18 1.33
C TRP A 30 -4.24 -4.01 0.38
N VAL A 31 -3.52 -2.94 0.60
CA VAL A 31 -3.60 -1.69 -0.17
C VAL A 31 -2.28 -1.47 -0.87
N ALA A 32 -2.33 -1.37 -2.20
CA ALA A 32 -1.17 -1.04 -3.02
C ALA A 32 -1.13 0.46 -3.31
N VAL A 33 0.00 1.09 -2.99
CA VAL A 33 0.21 2.55 -3.11
C VAL A 33 1.31 2.86 -4.12
N VAL A 34 1.02 3.82 -5.00
CA VAL A 34 1.96 4.37 -5.98
C VAL A 34 1.75 5.86 -6.12
N ASP A 35 2.82 6.64 -6.00
CA ASP A 35 2.79 8.10 -6.13
C ASP A 35 1.76 8.74 -5.17
N LYS A 36 1.78 8.27 -3.92
CA LYS A 36 0.93 8.69 -2.79
C LYS A 36 -0.57 8.50 -3.04
N LYS A 37 -0.91 7.47 -3.82
CA LYS A 37 -2.30 7.11 -4.15
C LYS A 37 -2.51 5.62 -4.04
N VAL A 38 -3.65 5.23 -3.47
CA VAL A 38 -4.13 3.85 -3.54
C VAL A 38 -4.50 3.54 -4.98
N VAL A 39 -3.79 2.58 -5.59
CA VAL A 39 -4.01 2.15 -6.98
C VAL A 39 -4.71 0.80 -7.07
N ALA A 40 -4.65 0.00 -6.01
CA ALA A 40 -5.37 -1.26 -5.88
C ALA A 40 -5.61 -1.60 -4.41
N SER A 41 -6.66 -2.38 -4.15
CA SER A 41 -6.83 -3.11 -2.89
C SER A 41 -7.37 -4.51 -3.15
N ALA A 42 -6.96 -5.47 -2.33
CA ALA A 42 -7.39 -6.86 -2.43
C ALA A 42 -7.27 -7.58 -1.08
N ASP A 43 -7.89 -8.75 -0.97
CA ASP A 43 -7.76 -9.61 0.22
C ASP A 43 -6.43 -10.39 0.25
N ASP A 44 -5.65 -10.31 -0.83
CA ASP A 44 -4.35 -10.95 -0.99
C ASP A 44 -3.28 -9.91 -1.43
N PRO A 45 -2.08 -9.91 -0.82
CA PRO A 45 -1.04 -8.94 -1.13
C PRO A 45 -0.52 -9.08 -2.56
N GLY A 46 -0.39 -10.31 -3.07
CA GLY A 46 0.10 -10.58 -4.43
C GLY A 46 -0.88 -10.11 -5.50
N ILE A 47 -2.19 -10.22 -5.26
CA ILE A 47 -3.23 -9.68 -6.14
C ILE A 47 -3.18 -8.15 -6.13
N ALA A 48 -3.11 -7.50 -4.96
CA ALA A 48 -3.02 -6.04 -4.87
C ALA A 48 -1.77 -5.52 -5.60
N GLU A 49 -0.63 -6.18 -5.39
CA GLU A 49 0.63 -5.88 -6.06
C GLU A 49 0.54 -6.05 -7.57
N LYS A 50 0.00 -7.18 -8.04
CA LYS A 50 -0.15 -7.47 -9.47
C LYS A 50 -1.02 -6.42 -10.16
N ILE A 51 -2.17 -6.09 -9.58
CA ILE A 51 -3.07 -5.06 -10.13
C ILE A 51 -2.35 -3.72 -10.21
N ALA A 52 -1.60 -3.34 -9.18
CA ALA A 52 -0.84 -2.09 -9.16
C ALA A 52 0.29 -2.07 -10.20
N ARG A 53 1.03 -3.17 -10.36
CA ARG A 53 2.06 -3.34 -11.40
C ARG A 53 1.44 -3.19 -12.80
N ASP A 54 0.34 -3.89 -13.06
CA ASP A 54 -0.36 -3.87 -14.35
C ASP A 54 -0.89 -2.46 -14.69
N LYS A 55 -1.38 -1.71 -13.69
CA LYS A 55 -1.89 -0.34 -13.88
C LYS A 55 -0.81 0.72 -14.05
N THR A 56 0.32 0.59 -13.36
CA THR A 56 1.30 1.69 -13.22
C THR A 56 2.62 1.43 -13.94
N GLY A 57 2.89 0.18 -14.33
CA GLY A 57 4.17 -0.25 -14.89
C GLY A 57 5.35 -0.17 -13.92
N LYS A 58 5.11 0.08 -12.61
CA LYS A 58 6.19 0.22 -11.62
C LYS A 58 6.61 -1.15 -11.08
N LYS A 59 7.93 -1.32 -10.88
CA LYS A 59 8.51 -2.58 -10.35
C LYS A 59 8.49 -2.69 -8.83
N TYR A 60 8.57 -1.58 -8.09
CA TYR A 60 8.59 -1.60 -6.62
C TYR A 60 7.28 -0.99 -6.12
N ILE A 61 6.32 -1.81 -5.75
CA ILE A 61 5.00 -1.33 -5.27
C ILE A 61 4.99 -1.45 -3.75
N LEU A 62 4.57 -0.39 -3.06
CA LEU A 62 4.28 -0.47 -1.63
C LEU A 62 2.94 -1.19 -1.47
N VAL A 63 2.91 -2.25 -0.66
CA VAL A 63 1.70 -2.99 -0.33
C VAL A 63 1.63 -3.14 1.17
N GLU A 64 0.62 -2.53 1.78
CA GLU A 64 0.44 -2.45 3.23
C GLU A 64 -0.92 -3.05 3.62
N PHE A 65 -0.97 -3.82 4.70
CA PHE A 65 -2.23 -4.34 5.22
C PHE A 65 -2.88 -3.33 6.16
N MET A 66 -4.14 -2.97 5.89
CA MET A 66 -4.88 -2.03 6.73
C MET A 66 -5.58 -2.79 7.86
N GLU A 67 -4.86 -2.98 8.97
CA GLU A 67 -5.40 -3.63 10.17
C GLU A 67 -6.47 -2.77 10.85
N SER A 68 -7.47 -3.40 11.45
CA SER A 68 -8.29 -2.72 12.46
C SER A 68 -7.41 -2.45 13.68
N GLY A 69 -7.44 -1.22 14.19
CA GLY A 69 -6.74 -0.84 15.43
C GLY A 69 -7.27 -1.52 16.70
N GLU A 70 -7.90 -2.69 16.61
CA GLU A 70 -8.33 -3.51 17.76
C GLU A 70 -7.19 -4.33 18.37
N ALA A 71 -5.92 -4.02 18.06
CA ALA A 71 -4.80 -4.46 18.86
C ALA A 71 -4.58 -3.49 20.05
N LEU A 72 -5.47 -3.56 21.04
CA LEU A 72 -5.14 -3.13 22.39
C LEU A 72 -4.05 -4.08 22.92
N TYR A 73 -2.82 -3.58 23.07
CA TYR A 73 -1.80 -4.17 23.93
C TYR A 73 -2.04 -3.79 25.39
#